data_AF-A0A6P1DBP0-F1
#
_entry.id   AF-A0A6P1DBP0-F1
#
_cell.length_a   1.000
_cell.length_b   1.000
_cell.length_c   1.000
_cell.angle_alpha   90.00
_cell.angle_beta   90.00
_cell.angle_gamma   90.00
#
_symmetry.space_group_name_H-M   'P 1'
#
loop_
_entity.id
_entity.type
_entity.pdbx_description
1 polymer ?
#
loop_
_entity_poly.entity_id
_entity_poly.type
_entity_poly.pdbx_seq_one_letter_code
_entity_poly.pdbx_strand_id
1 'polypeptide(L)'
;MADYAHSDAAARSRAEKARRLAGFIWERGISGAELLAMSTALRRKLARAAQTNPPSTDETWQSVAALLDEKDAWADRHPDHPAALRAHRDEKLLWVKPPITPWS
;
A
#
# COMPACT_ATOMS: atom_id res chain seq x y z
N MET A 1 25.09 21.81 16.49
CA MET A 1 25.44 21.05 15.28
C MET A 1 24.27 20.12 15.03
N ALA A 2 23.47 20.39 14.00
CA ALA A 2 22.13 19.81 13.88
C ALA A 2 22.13 18.35 13.38
N ASP A 3 21.14 17.61 13.85
CA ASP A 3 20.88 16.16 13.75
C ASP A 3 20.51 15.66 12.33
N TYR A 4 21.13 16.21 11.29
CA TYR A 4 20.79 15.90 9.90
C TYR A 4 20.99 14.42 9.55
N ALA A 5 22.00 13.76 10.13
CA ALA A 5 22.26 12.33 9.93
C ALA A 5 21.13 11.44 10.49
N HIS A 6 20.53 11.82 11.63
CA HIS A 6 19.39 11.08 12.19
C HIS A 6 18.12 11.29 11.37
N SER A 7 17.94 12.48 10.78
CA SER A 7 16.78 12.77 9.93
C SER A 7 16.79 11.98 8.61
N ASP A 8 17.97 11.79 8.00
CA ASP A 8 18.11 11.04 6.74
C ASP A 8 17.92 9.53 6.94
N ALA A 9 18.51 8.97 8.00
CA ALA A 9 18.30 7.57 8.36
C ALA A 9 16.81 7.27 8.68
N ALA A 10 16.13 8.19 9.37
CA ALA A 10 14.71 8.08 9.64
C ALA A 10 13.86 8.18 8.36
N ALA A 11 14.21 9.08 7.43
CA ALA A 11 13.55 9.18 6.13
C ALA A 11 13.72 7.90 5.31
N ARG A 12 14.94 7.34 5.25
CA ARG A 12 15.22 6.08 4.55
C ARG A 12 14.43 4.92 5.15
N SER A 13 14.39 4.81 6.48
CA SER A 13 13.60 3.76 7.16
C SER A 13 12.10 3.87 6.85
N ARG A 14 11.55 5.09 6.79
CA ARG A 14 10.16 5.32 6.36
C ARG A 14 9.93 4.91 4.91
N ALA A 15 10.85 5.23 4.01
CA ALA A 15 10.75 4.87 2.60
C ALA A 15 10.78 3.34 2.38
N GLU A 16 11.70 2.64 3.03
CA GLU A 16 11.77 1.17 2.97
C GLU A 16 10.50 0.51 3.52
N LYS A 17 9.98 1.04 4.63
CA LYS A 17 8.70 0.60 5.20
C LYS A 17 7.55 0.81 4.21
N ALA A 18 7.47 1.98 3.58
CA ALA A 18 6.45 2.31 2.60
C ALA A 18 6.52 1.35 1.40
N ARG A 19 7.72 1.05 0.90
CA ARG A 19 7.93 0.09 -0.20
C ARG A 19 7.47 -1.33 0.14
N ARG A 20 7.85 -1.85 1.31
CA ARG A 20 7.41 -3.18 1.77
C ARG A 20 5.90 -3.27 1.88
N LEU A 21 5.28 -2.22 2.44
CA LEU A 21 3.84 -2.17 2.60
C LEU A 21 3.12 -2.03 1.25
N ALA A 22 3.63 -1.20 0.34
CA ALA A 22 3.09 -1.04 -1.01
C ALA A 22 3.12 -2.36 -1.79
N GLY A 23 4.22 -3.12 -1.71
CA GLY A 23 4.31 -4.44 -2.36
C GLY A 23 3.23 -5.43 -1.89
N PHE A 24 3.06 -5.54 -0.56
CA PHE A 24 2.03 -6.42 0.02
C PHE A 24 0.61 -6.03 -0.40
N ILE A 25 0.33 -4.73 -0.48
CA ILE A 25 -0.98 -4.18 -0.86
C ILE A 25 -1.22 -4.35 -2.37
N TRP A 26 -0.17 -4.13 -3.17
CA TRP A 26 -0.18 -4.30 -4.62
C TRP A 26 -0.58 -5.71 -5.05
N GLU A 27 0.02 -6.74 -4.44
CA GLU A 27 -0.28 -8.14 -4.73
C GLU A 27 -1.76 -8.48 -4.55
N ARG A 28 -2.45 -7.75 -3.66
CA ARG A 28 -3.88 -7.90 -3.36
C ARG A 28 -4.78 -7.05 -4.25
N GLY A 29 -4.21 -6.29 -5.18
CA GLY A 29 -4.95 -5.46 -6.12
C GLY A 29 -5.76 -4.33 -5.48
N ILE A 30 -5.29 -3.84 -4.34
CA ILE A 30 -5.83 -2.65 -3.68
C ILE A 30 -5.11 -1.43 -4.26
N SER A 31 -5.86 -0.45 -4.76
CA SER A 31 -5.29 0.80 -5.32
C SER A 31 -4.93 1.81 -4.23
N GLY A 32 -4.15 2.84 -4.60
CA GLY A 32 -3.83 3.96 -3.72
C GLY A 32 -5.10 4.67 -3.22
N ALA A 33 -6.07 4.91 -4.11
CA ALA A 33 -7.35 5.51 -3.76
C ALA A 33 -8.16 4.66 -2.77
N GLU A 34 -8.22 3.34 -2.98
CA GLU A 34 -8.92 2.43 -2.06
C GLU A 34 -8.26 2.44 -0.68
N LEU A 35 -6.92 2.37 -0.62
CA LEU A 35 -6.16 2.46 0.62
C LEU A 35 -6.46 3.75 1.39
N LEU A 36 -6.52 4.89 0.70
CA LEU A 36 -6.83 6.18 1.31
C LEU A 36 -8.31 6.33 1.68
N ALA A 37 -9.22 5.58 1.06
CA ALA A 37 -10.63 5.52 1.50
C ALA A 37 -10.83 4.64 2.75
N MET A 38 -9.90 3.74 3.08
CA MET A 38 -10.00 2.87 4.26
C MET A 38 -9.94 3.65 5.57
N SER A 39 -10.66 3.16 6.58
CA SER A 39 -10.52 3.64 7.95
C SER A 39 -9.11 3.38 8.50
N THR A 40 -8.66 4.23 9.42
CA THR A 40 -7.35 4.08 10.09
C THR A 40 -7.18 2.72 10.74
N ALA A 41 -8.25 2.15 11.32
CA ALA A 41 -8.22 0.82 11.92
C ALA A 41 -7.90 -0.27 10.89
N LEU A 42 -8.48 -0.19 9.69
CA LEU A 42 -8.26 -1.15 8.62
C LEU A 42 -6.86 -1.01 8.01
N ARG A 43 -6.39 0.23 7.77
CA ARG A 43 -5.01 0.48 7.35
C ARG A 43 -4.00 -0.14 8.34
N ARG A 44 -4.22 0.03 9.64
CA ARG A 44 -3.38 -0.60 10.69
C ARG A 44 -3.48 -2.13 10.71
N LYS A 45 -4.58 -2.74 10.27
CA LYS A 45 -4.69 -4.20 10.10
C LYS A 45 -3.89 -4.67 8.90
N LEU A 46 -3.97 -3.98 7.76
CA LEU A 46 -3.15 -4.25 6.57
C LEU A 46 -1.66 -4.22 6.89
N ALA A 47 -1.19 -3.18 7.59
CA ALA A 47 0.23 -3.09 7.96
C ALA A 47 0.69 -4.31 8.79
N ARG A 48 -0.14 -4.77 9.73
CA ARG A 48 0.17 -5.97 10.54
C ARG A 48 0.19 -7.24 9.69
N ALA A 49 -0.74 -7.39 8.75
CA ALA A 49 -0.75 -8.51 7.82
C ALA A 49 0.51 -8.52 6.93
N ALA A 50 1.00 -7.34 6.55
CA ALA A 50 2.27 -7.15 5.86
C ALA A 50 3.51 -7.30 6.78
N GLN A 51 3.33 -7.78 8.01
CA GLN A 51 4.37 -7.90 9.05
C GLN A 51 5.17 -6.60 9.24
N THR A 52 4.48 -5.46 9.12
CA THR A 52 5.07 -4.13 9.19
C THR A 52 4.46 -3.36 10.34
N ASN A 53 5.29 -2.64 11.10
CA ASN A 53 4.80 -1.75 12.16
C ASN A 53 3.88 -0.68 11.54
N PRO A 54 2.61 -0.58 11.99
CA PRO A 54 1.66 0.35 11.38
C PRO A 54 2.20 1.78 11.36
N PRO A 55 2.24 2.45 10.20
CA PRO A 55 2.56 3.85 10.14
C PRO A 55 1.67 4.65 11.09
N SER A 56 2.31 5.52 11.86
CA SER A 56 1.65 6.41 12.83
C SER A 56 1.15 7.70 12.20
N THR A 57 1.59 8.03 10.98
CA THR A 57 1.26 9.28 10.28
C THR A 57 0.60 9.02 8.93
N ASP A 58 -0.29 9.93 8.54
CA ASP A 58 -0.94 9.89 7.22
C ASP A 58 0.04 10.16 6.08
N GLU A 59 1.10 10.93 6.29
CA GLU A 59 2.17 11.16 5.30
C GLU A 59 2.76 9.85 4.77
N THR A 60 3.02 8.89 5.67
CA THR A 60 3.56 7.58 5.25
C THR A 60 2.52 6.79 4.45
N TRP A 61 1.23 6.90 4.80
CA TRP A 61 0.13 6.28 4.04
C TRP A 61 -0.03 6.90 2.64
N GLN A 62 0.17 8.20 2.51
CA GLN A 62 0.18 8.89 1.22
C GLN A 62 1.37 8.44 0.36
N SER A 63 2.56 8.28 0.94
CA SER A 63 3.72 7.73 0.22
C SER A 63 3.46 6.30 -0.28
N VAL A 64 2.78 5.47 0.52
CA VAL A 64 2.39 4.12 0.10
C VAL A 64 1.40 4.19 -1.07
N ALA A 65 0.41 5.09 -1.02
CA ALA A 65 -0.55 5.29 -2.11
C ALA A 65 0.14 5.73 -3.41
N ALA A 66 1.07 6.68 -3.34
CA ALA A 66 1.85 7.11 -4.51
C ALA A 66 2.66 5.97 -5.13
N LEU A 67 3.30 5.13 -4.30
CA LEU A 67 4.02 3.95 -4.77
C LEU A 67 3.10 2.92 -5.44
N LEU A 68 1.86 2.79 -4.97
CA LEU A 68 0.86 1.94 -5.61
C LEU A 68 0.47 2.48 -6.99
N ASP A 69 0.22 3.78 -7.10
CA ASP A 69 -0.14 4.43 -8.38
C ASP A 69 1.02 4.35 -9.39
N GLU A 70 2.26 4.53 -8.94
CA GLU A 70 3.47 4.33 -9.76
C GLU A 70 3.59 2.88 -10.25
N LYS A 71 3.29 1.92 -9.37
CA LYS A 71 3.35 0.49 -9.69
C LYS A 71 2.23 0.08 -10.65
N ASP A 72 1.02 0.63 -10.49
CA ASP A 72 -0.11 0.50 -11.41
C ASP A 72 0.29 0.98 -12.80
N ALA A 73 0.74 2.23 -12.90
CA ALA A 73 1.14 2.81 -14.18
C ALA A 73 2.30 2.05 -14.82
N TRP A 74 3.25 1.54 -14.02
CA TRP A 74 4.32 0.69 -14.52
C TRP A 74 3.78 -0.65 -15.04
N ALA A 75 2.87 -1.32 -14.32
CA ALA A 75 2.30 -2.60 -14.72
C ALA A 75 1.49 -2.49 -16.02
N ASP A 76 0.73 -1.40 -16.19
CA ASP A 76 -0.01 -1.11 -17.42
C ASP A 76 0.91 -0.95 -18.65
N ARG A 77 2.12 -0.41 -18.45
CA ARG A 77 3.14 -0.30 -19.51
C ARG A 77 3.91 -1.60 -19.76
N HIS A 78 3.82 -2.59 -18.86
CA HIS A 78 4.58 -3.84 -18.93
C HIS A 78 3.68 -5.06 -18.63
N PRO A 79 2.60 -5.28 -19.42
CA PRO A 79 1.60 -6.30 -19.11
C PRO A 79 2.17 -7.73 -19.11
N ASP A 80 3.20 -8.00 -19.92
CA ASP A 80 3.81 -9.33 -20.03
C ASP A 80 4.90 -9.60 -18.99
N HIS A 81 5.26 -8.59 -18.17
CA HIS A 81 6.29 -8.77 -17.17
C HIS A 81 5.74 -9.54 -15.96
N PRO A 82 6.40 -10.61 -15.46
CA PRO A 82 5.90 -11.39 -14.32
C PRO A 82 5.56 -10.56 -13.08
N ALA A 83 6.38 -9.54 -12.78
CA ALA A 83 6.15 -8.60 -11.68
C ALA A 83 4.99 -7.60 -11.88
N ALA A 84 4.30 -7.60 -13.04
CA ALA A 84 3.05 -6.87 -13.25
C ALA A 84 1.83 -7.72 -12.83
N LEU A 85 1.99 -9.03 -12.67
CA LEU A 85 0.95 -9.92 -12.19
C LEU A 85 0.70 -9.69 -10.69
N ARG A 86 -0.58 -9.68 -10.31
CA ARG A 86 -1.02 -9.56 -8.92
C ARG A 86 -1.34 -10.95 -8.37
N ALA A 87 -0.46 -11.46 -7.50
CA ALA A 87 -0.49 -12.85 -7.06
C ALA A 87 -1.68 -13.22 -6.15
N HIS A 88 -2.26 -12.25 -5.42
CA HIS A 88 -3.23 -12.49 -4.34
C HIS A 88 -4.49 -11.63 -4.52
N ARG A 89 -4.92 -11.40 -5.76
CA ARG A 89 -6.02 -10.48 -6.09
C ARG A 89 -7.36 -10.92 -5.48
N ASP A 90 -7.56 -12.21 -5.30
CA ASP A 90 -8.71 -12.80 -4.64
C ASP A 90 -8.86 -12.35 -3.18
N GLU A 91 -7.74 -12.11 -2.48
CA GLU A 91 -7.76 -11.62 -1.10
C GLU A 91 -8.27 -10.17 -0.98
N LYS A 92 -8.44 -9.43 -2.10
CA LYS A 92 -8.95 -8.05 -2.08
C LYS A 92 -10.25 -7.92 -1.29
N LEU A 93 -11.15 -8.89 -1.44
CA LEU A 93 -12.48 -8.89 -0.82
C LEU A 93 -12.43 -8.93 0.71
N LEU A 94 -11.32 -9.39 1.29
CA LEU A 94 -11.10 -9.37 2.74
C LEU A 94 -10.90 -7.94 3.28
N TRP A 95 -10.51 -7.01 2.42
CA TRP A 95 -10.11 -5.65 2.76
C TRP A 95 -11.05 -4.60 2.18
N VAL A 96 -11.38 -4.71 0.89
CA VAL A 96 -12.26 -3.81 0.16
C VAL A 96 -13.55 -4.56 -0.14
N LYS A 97 -14.60 -4.27 0.62
CA LYS A 97 -15.91 -4.85 0.36
C LYS A 97 -16.56 -4.14 -0.84
N PRO A 98 -16.95 -4.85 -1.90
CA PRO A 98 -17.73 -4.26 -2.97
C PRO A 98 -19.08 -3.79 -2.41
N PRO A 99 -19.70 -2.77 -3.02
CA PRO A 99 -21.06 -2.38 -2.65
C PRO A 99 -21.99 -3.59 -2.77
N ILE A 100 -22.86 -3.77 -1.77
CA ILE A 100 -23.85 -4.84 -1.78
C ILE A 100 -24.91 -4.46 -2.80
N THR A 101 -25.01 -5.20 -3.90
CA THR A 101 -26.08 -5.04 -4.88
C THR A 101 -27.38 -5.58 -4.26
N PRO A 102 -28.45 -4.77 -4.12
CA PRO A 102 -29.74 -5.27 -3.67
C PRO A 102 -30.32 -6.23 -4.70
N TRP A 103 -31.07 -7.23 -4.23
CA TRP A 103 -31.77 -8.17 -5.10
C TRP A 103 -32.91 -7.43 -5.79
N SER A 104 -33.00 -7.53 -7.12
CA SER A 104 -34.10 -6.97 -7.92
C SER A 104 -35.23 -7.97 -8.09
#